data_AF-A0AA45MM58-F1
#
_entry.id   AF-A0AA45MM58-F1
#
_cell.length_a   1.000
_cell.length_b   1.000
_cell.length_c   1.000
_cell.angle_alpha   90.00
_cell.angle_beta   90.00
_cell.angle_gamma   90.00
#
_symmetry.space_group_name_H-M   'P 1'
#
loop_
_entity.id
_entity.type
_entity.pdbx_description
1 polymer ?
#
loop_
_entity_poly.entity_id
_entity_poly.type
_entity_poly.pdbx_seq_one_letter_code
_entity_poly.pdbx_strand_id
1 'polypeptide(L)'
;MEFLLIIIGVLAIGAIYSIGVASAKPVPGSDFYKVSKDGRVLAAGGPKVTALRPKVTPEGLMVKLRNGQRTGEFLVHDLVAEVHLPNPSGLKNVRHKDGNLRNNKVENLAWIREPAQTPAPEAIPPEEQPQSPG
;
A
#
# COMPACT_ATOMS: atom_id res chain seq x y z
N MET A 1 11.05 -5.46 -46.20
CA MET A 1 9.84 -5.62 -45.37
C MET A 1 10.15 -5.91 -43.90
N GLU A 2 11.28 -6.54 -43.55
CA GLU A 2 11.66 -6.82 -42.15
C GLU A 2 11.89 -5.60 -41.25
N PHE A 3 12.52 -4.52 -41.76
CA PHE A 3 12.76 -3.33 -40.94
C PHE A 3 11.49 -2.63 -40.47
N LEU A 4 10.40 -2.71 -41.25
CA LEU A 4 9.10 -2.15 -40.89
C LEU A 4 8.48 -2.90 -39.70
N LEU A 5 8.64 -4.23 -39.66
CA LEU A 5 8.15 -5.06 -38.54
C LEU A 5 8.92 -4.80 -37.25
N ILE A 6 10.23 -4.57 -37.34
CA ILE A 6 11.07 -4.20 -36.19
C ILE A 6 10.65 -2.84 -35.63
N ILE A 7 10.43 -1.83 -36.49
CA ILE A 7 9.99 -0.50 -36.07
C ILE A 7 8.62 -0.56 -35.41
N ILE A 8 7.66 -1.29 -35.99
CA ILE A 8 6.33 -1.49 -35.39
C ILE A 8 6.45 -2.20 -34.03
N GLY A 9 7.31 -3.21 -33.91
CA GLY A 9 7.56 -3.92 -32.66
C GLY A 9 8.15 -3.02 -31.56
N VAL A 10 9.16 -2.20 -31.88
CA VAL A 10 9.77 -1.26 -30.92
C VAL A 10 8.77 -0.17 -30.50
N LEU A 11 7.98 0.35 -31.43
CA LEU A 11 6.91 1.32 -31.12
C LEU A 11 5.79 0.69 -30.26
N ALA A 12 5.41 -0.57 -30.52
CA ALA A 12 4.44 -1.29 -29.70
C ALA A 12 4.96 -1.54 -28.28
N ILE A 13 6.24 -1.92 -28.12
CA ILE A 13 6.87 -2.08 -26.80
C ILE A 13 6.91 -0.74 -26.05
N GLY A 14 7.25 0.36 -26.73
CA GLY A 14 7.22 1.71 -26.16
C GLY A 14 5.81 2.15 -25.75
N ALA A 15 4.79 1.83 -26.54
CA ALA A 15 3.39 2.12 -26.24
C ALA A 15 2.87 1.29 -25.04
N ILE A 16 3.21 0.00 -24.96
CA ILE A 16 2.89 -0.85 -23.80
C ILE A 16 3.53 -0.29 -22.53
N TYR A 17 4.78 0.17 -22.62
CA TYR A 17 5.47 0.81 -21.50
C TYR A 17 4.79 2.12 -21.08
N SER A 18 4.30 2.91 -22.04
CA SER A 18 3.58 4.17 -21.80
C SER A 18 2.22 3.97 -21.12
N ILE A 19 1.44 2.98 -21.56
CA ILE A 19 0.12 2.66 -20.98
C ILE A 19 0.25 2.21 -19.52
N GLY A 20 1.29 1.46 -19.17
CA GLY A 20 1.53 1.01 -17.78
C GLY A 20 1.78 2.15 -16.79
N VAL A 21 2.37 3.27 -17.24
CA VAL A 21 2.62 4.45 -16.39
C VAL A 21 1.35 5.30 -16.20
N ALA A 22 0.36 5.17 -17.08
CA ALA A 22 -0.85 6.00 -17.08
C ALA A 22 -1.84 5.70 -15.94
N SER A 23 -1.64 4.63 -15.16
CA SER A 23 -2.58 4.24 -14.08
C SER A 23 -2.27 4.86 -12.71
N ALA A 24 -1.33 5.80 -12.61
CA ALA A 24 -1.01 6.47 -11.35
C ALA A 24 -2.02 7.58 -11.02
N LYS A 25 -2.71 7.44 -9.89
CA LYS A 25 -3.69 8.41 -9.39
C LYS A 25 -3.08 9.35 -8.35
N PRO A 26 -3.55 10.60 -8.20
CA PRO A 26 -3.01 11.54 -7.22
C PRO A 26 -3.25 11.06 -5.79
N VAL A 27 -2.31 11.39 -4.89
CA VAL A 27 -2.45 11.12 -3.46
C VAL A 27 -3.41 12.15 -2.85
N PRO A 28 -4.43 11.74 -2.09
CA PRO A 28 -5.32 12.66 -1.41
C PRO A 28 -4.53 13.62 -0.48
N GLY A 29 -4.70 14.92 -0.71
CA GLY A 29 -4.00 15.97 0.04
C GLY A 29 -2.60 16.32 -0.49
N SER A 30 -2.17 15.78 -1.64
CA SER A 30 -0.99 16.28 -2.34
C SER A 30 -1.09 16.16 -3.85
N ASP A 31 -1.04 17.31 -4.54
CA ASP A 31 -0.98 17.39 -6.00
C ASP A 31 0.42 17.02 -6.55
N PHE A 32 1.41 16.94 -5.67
CA PHE A 32 2.82 16.69 -6.03
C PHE A 32 3.14 15.21 -6.16
N TYR A 33 2.25 14.31 -5.70
CA TYR A 33 2.51 12.87 -5.67
C TYR A 33 1.38 12.05 -6.28
N LYS A 34 1.75 10.96 -6.94
CA LYS A 34 0.84 9.98 -7.53
C LYS A 34 1.22 8.57 -7.10
N VAL A 35 0.26 7.67 -7.04
CA VAL A 35 0.46 6.26 -6.65
C VAL A 35 -0.10 5.35 -7.75
N SER A 36 0.74 4.45 -8.23
CA SER A 36 0.35 3.41 -9.20
C SER A 36 -0.27 2.20 -8.52
N LYS A 37 -1.06 1.43 -9.26
CA LYS A 37 -1.66 0.16 -8.82
C LYS A 37 -0.63 -0.89 -8.39
N ASP A 38 0.59 -0.81 -8.91
CA ASP A 38 1.69 -1.73 -8.56
C ASP A 38 2.42 -1.36 -7.26
N GLY A 39 2.00 -0.29 -6.57
CA GLY A 39 2.68 0.17 -5.35
C GLY A 39 3.87 1.08 -5.57
N ARG A 40 3.97 1.73 -6.74
CA ARG A 40 4.98 2.78 -6.99
C ARG A 40 4.44 4.15 -6.61
N VAL A 41 5.19 4.88 -5.81
CA VAL A 41 4.90 6.29 -5.48
C VAL A 41 5.77 7.18 -6.36
N LEU A 42 5.13 8.11 -7.07
CA LEU A 42 5.75 8.99 -8.06
C LEU A 42 5.63 10.43 -7.58
N ALA A 43 6.73 11.18 -7.59
CA ALA A 43 6.72 12.63 -7.49
C ALA A 43 6.43 13.20 -8.88
N ALA A 44 5.31 13.92 -9.02
CA ALA A 44 4.79 14.47 -10.28
C ALA A 44 4.61 16.00 -10.23
N GLY A 45 5.04 16.67 -9.16
CA GLY A 45 4.89 18.12 -9.02
C GLY A 45 5.97 18.98 -9.69
N GLY A 46 6.89 18.36 -10.44
CA GLY A 46 7.92 19.06 -11.21
C GLY A 46 7.85 18.72 -12.70
N PRO A 47 8.76 19.26 -13.53
CA PRO A 47 8.78 19.02 -14.98
C PRO A 47 9.03 17.56 -15.38
N LYS A 48 9.50 16.72 -14.44
CA LYS A 48 9.74 15.29 -14.63
C LYS A 48 9.04 14.49 -13.55
N VAL A 49 8.36 13.42 -13.95
CA VAL A 49 7.79 12.44 -13.02
C VAL A 49 8.88 11.47 -12.58
N THR A 50 9.13 11.37 -11.28
CA THR A 50 10.20 10.53 -10.72
C THR A 50 9.64 9.55 -9.68
N ALA A 51 10.01 8.28 -9.76
CA ALA A 51 9.66 7.32 -8.72
C ALA A 51 10.45 7.58 -7.43
N LEU A 52 9.73 7.73 -6.31
CA LEU A 52 10.34 7.83 -4.99
C LEU A 52 10.96 6.48 -4.61
N ARG A 53 12.08 6.53 -3.88
CA ARG A 53 12.73 5.34 -3.33
C ARG A 53 12.17 5.09 -1.92
N PRO A 54 11.39 4.03 -1.71
CA PRO A 54 10.90 3.70 -0.38
C PRO A 54 12.03 3.17 0.51
N LYS A 55 11.95 3.47 1.80
CA LYS A 55 12.75 2.85 2.86
C LYS A 55 12.09 1.54 3.26
N VAL A 56 12.89 0.49 3.46
CA VAL A 56 12.41 -0.79 4.00
C VAL A 56 12.37 -0.68 5.52
N THR A 57 11.21 -0.94 6.11
CA THR A 57 10.99 -1.01 7.56
C THR A 57 10.39 -2.38 7.92
N PRO A 58 10.37 -2.76 9.22
CA PRO A 58 9.71 -3.99 9.66
C PRO A 58 8.21 -4.02 9.34
N GLU A 59 7.57 -2.86 9.26
CA GLU A 59 6.14 -2.68 8.95
C GLU A 59 5.85 -2.66 7.44
N GLY A 60 6.89 -2.52 6.59
CA GLY A 60 6.77 -2.60 5.14
C GLY A 60 7.62 -1.58 4.39
N LEU A 61 7.11 -1.11 3.25
CA LEU A 61 7.75 -0.04 2.49
C LEU A 61 7.21 1.32 2.92
N MET A 62 8.10 2.26 3.22
CA MET A 62 7.77 3.59 3.69
C MET A 62 8.33 4.67 2.76
N VAL A 63 7.55 5.71 2.49
CA VAL A 63 7.97 6.87 1.70
C VAL A 63 7.80 8.15 2.49
N LYS A 64 8.66 9.13 2.20
CA LYS A 64 8.56 10.46 2.82
C LYS A 64 8.03 11.46 1.80
N LEU A 65 6.86 12.02 2.09
CA LEU A 65 6.27 13.11 1.33
C LEU A 65 6.72 14.44 1.94
N ARG A 66 7.24 15.34 1.11
CA ARG A 66 7.84 16.61 1.55
C ARG A 66 7.09 17.85 1.06
N ASN A 67 6.22 17.69 0.06
CA ASN A 67 5.55 18.78 -0.64
C ASN A 67 4.02 18.63 -0.62
N GLY A 68 3.31 19.76 -0.59
CA GLY A 68 1.85 19.81 -0.54
C GLY A 68 1.30 19.91 0.89
N GLN A 69 -0.01 19.71 1.03
CA GLN A 69 -0.68 19.76 2.35
C GLN A 69 -0.42 18.51 3.19
N ARG A 70 -0.12 17.38 2.52
CA ARG A 70 0.21 16.11 3.17
C ARG A 70 1.71 15.86 3.13
N THR A 71 2.37 16.07 4.27
CA THR A 71 3.80 15.84 4.46
C THR A 71 4.05 14.91 5.64
N GLY A 72 5.11 14.11 5.59
CA GLY A 72 5.42 13.13 6.62
C GLY A 72 5.90 11.81 6.05
N GLU A 73 5.95 10.80 6.91
CA GLU A 73 6.32 9.42 6.57
C GLU A 73 5.04 8.58 6.47
N PHE A 74 4.90 7.86 5.36
CA PHE A 74 3.69 7.10 5.04
C PHE A 74 4.06 5.71 4.55
N LEU A 75 3.28 4.72 4.93
CA LEU A 75 3.40 3.37 4.41
C LEU A 75 2.84 3.32 2.97
N VAL A 76 3.55 2.62 2.10
CA VAL A 76 3.20 2.52 0.68
C VAL A 76 1.87 1.78 0.50
N HIS A 77 1.61 0.72 1.28
CA HIS A 77 0.36 -0.02 1.17
C HIS A 77 -0.86 0.83 1.54
N ASP A 78 -0.76 1.68 2.56
CA ASP A 78 -1.84 2.59 2.95
C ASP A 78 -2.16 3.58 1.83
N LEU A 79 -1.13 4.21 1.27
CA LEU A 79 -1.30 5.14 0.15
C LEU A 79 -1.94 4.46 -1.07
N VAL A 80 -1.55 3.21 -1.36
CA VAL A 80 -2.12 2.45 -2.47
C VAL A 80 -3.59 2.11 -2.22
N ALA A 81 -3.91 1.65 -1.02
CA ALA A 81 -5.27 1.29 -0.64
C ALA A 81 -6.19 2.52 -0.62
N GLU A 82 -5.75 3.63 -0.03
CA GLU A 82 -6.51 4.89 0.02
C GLU A 82 -6.88 5.40 -1.38
N VAL A 83 -5.98 5.21 -2.35
CA VAL A 83 -6.14 5.73 -3.72
C VAL A 83 -6.91 4.79 -4.65
N HIS A 84 -6.74 3.47 -4.49
CA HIS A 84 -7.25 2.49 -5.46
C HIS A 84 -8.32 1.54 -4.91
N LEU A 85 -8.42 1.37 -3.60
CA LEU A 85 -9.43 0.49 -2.98
C LEU A 85 -10.54 1.34 -2.36
N PRO A 86 -11.81 1.19 -2.80
CA PRO A 86 -12.92 1.85 -2.14
C PRO A 86 -13.04 1.35 -0.70
N ASN A 87 -13.29 2.27 0.23
CA ASN A 87 -13.44 1.97 1.66
C ASN A 87 -14.81 2.42 2.18
N PRO A 88 -15.91 1.78 1.76
CA PRO A 88 -17.26 2.18 2.16
C PRO A 88 -17.50 1.97 3.67
N SER A 89 -16.71 1.13 4.32
CA SER A 89 -16.81 0.82 5.76
C SER A 89 -15.93 1.70 6.64
N GLY A 90 -15.15 2.63 6.08
CA GLY A 90 -14.26 3.52 6.85
C GLY A 90 -13.18 2.79 7.66
N LEU A 91 -12.73 1.63 7.18
CA LEU A 91 -11.70 0.82 7.85
C LEU A 91 -10.35 1.54 7.84
N LYS A 92 -9.61 1.48 8.95
CA LYS A 92 -8.34 2.21 9.06
C LYS A 92 -7.12 1.39 8.66
N ASN A 93 -7.23 0.06 8.74
CA ASN A 93 -6.09 -0.84 8.62
C ASN A 93 -6.13 -1.61 7.30
N VAL A 94 -4.97 -1.75 6.66
CA VAL A 94 -4.77 -2.52 5.43
C VAL A 94 -3.88 -3.71 5.73
N ARG A 95 -4.15 -4.87 5.12
CA ARG A 95 -3.28 -6.03 5.17
C ARG A 95 -2.85 -6.53 3.79
N HIS A 96 -1.71 -7.20 3.75
CA HIS A 96 -1.24 -7.96 2.60
C HIS A 96 -1.83 -9.38 2.63
N LYS A 97 -2.38 -9.85 1.52
CA LYS A 97 -3.00 -11.19 1.40
C LYS A 97 -1.96 -12.30 1.39
N ASP A 98 -0.79 -12.05 0.80
CA ASP A 98 0.33 -12.99 0.70
C ASP A 98 1.29 -12.96 1.91
N GLY A 99 1.06 -12.07 2.88
CA GLY A 99 1.96 -11.85 4.02
C GLY A 99 3.28 -11.15 3.68
N ASN A 100 3.50 -10.77 2.42
CA ASN A 100 4.71 -10.08 1.99
C ASN A 100 4.50 -8.55 2.00
N LEU A 101 5.06 -7.90 3.01
CA LEU A 101 4.98 -6.45 3.22
C LEU A 101 5.62 -5.60 2.10
N ARG A 102 6.34 -6.22 1.17
CA ARG A 102 6.94 -5.56 0.00
C ARG A 102 6.06 -5.65 -1.25
N ASN A 103 5.09 -6.56 -1.29
CA ASN A 103 4.18 -6.70 -2.42
C ASN A 103 2.98 -5.75 -2.28
N ASN A 104 3.20 -4.47 -2.58
CA ASN A 104 2.20 -3.41 -2.42
C ASN A 104 1.25 -3.25 -3.62
N LYS A 105 1.03 -4.32 -4.39
CA LYS A 105 0.06 -4.30 -5.49
C LYS A 105 -1.36 -4.22 -4.93
N VAL A 106 -2.23 -3.43 -5.55
CA VAL A 106 -3.64 -3.27 -5.14
C VAL A 106 -4.36 -4.61 -4.96
N GLU A 107 -4.11 -5.58 -5.87
CA GLU A 107 -4.70 -6.92 -5.81
C GLU A 107 -4.29 -7.72 -4.56
N ASN A 108 -3.11 -7.42 -4.01
CA ASN A 108 -2.56 -8.06 -2.82
C ASN A 108 -2.97 -7.35 -1.52
N LEU A 109 -3.64 -6.19 -1.59
CA LEU A 109 -4.07 -5.42 -0.42
C LEU A 109 -5.55 -5.65 -0.12
N ALA A 110 -5.91 -5.61 1.16
CA ALA A 110 -7.30 -5.66 1.61
C ALA A 110 -7.50 -4.82 2.88
N TRP A 111 -8.60 -4.09 2.95
CA TRP A 111 -9.03 -3.42 4.17
C TRP A 111 -9.44 -4.44 5.22
N ILE A 112 -9.03 -4.24 6.48
CA ILE A 112 -9.42 -5.08 7.61
C ILE A 112 -10.05 -4.25 8.71
N ARG A 113 -11.01 -4.88 9.40
CA ARG A 113 -11.46 -4.41 10.70
C ARG A 113 -10.35 -4.69 11.70
N GLU A 114 -10.15 -3.77 12.62
CA GLU A 114 -9.39 -4.07 13.83
C GLU A 114 -10.02 -5.34 14.43
N PRO A 115 -9.22 -6.39 14.73
CA PRO A 115 -9.77 -7.55 15.40
C PRO A 115 -10.41 -7.03 16.69
N ALA A 116 -11.66 -7.40 16.93
CA ALA A 116 -12.28 -7.16 18.22
C ALA A 116 -11.26 -7.62 19.26
N GLN A 117 -10.86 -6.73 20.17
CA GLN A 117 -9.96 -7.07 21.26
C GLN A 117 -10.56 -8.35 21.87
N THR A 118 -9.90 -9.49 21.67
CA THR A 118 -10.26 -10.68 22.45
C THR A 118 -10.08 -10.20 23.88
N PRO A 119 -11.14 -10.13 24.71
CA PRO A 119 -10.91 -9.82 26.11
C PRO A 119 -9.83 -10.80 26.57
N ALA A 120 -8.74 -10.24 27.13
CA ALA A 120 -7.66 -11.05 27.67
C ALA A 120 -8.30 -12.21 28.43
N PRO A 121 -7.86 -13.47 28.26
CA PRO A 121 -8.49 -14.61 28.92
C PRO A 121 -8.68 -14.21 30.37
N GLU A 122 -9.95 -14.04 30.78
CA GLU A 122 -10.30 -13.56 32.11
C GLU A 122 -9.50 -14.41 33.08
N ALA A 123 -8.72 -13.77 33.93
CA ALA A 123 -7.92 -14.45 34.94
C ALA A 123 -8.86 -15.44 35.63
N ILE A 124 -8.59 -16.74 35.42
CA ILE A 124 -9.31 -17.82 36.09
C ILE A 124 -9.31 -17.43 37.58
N PRO A 125 -10.48 -17.19 38.20
CA PRO A 125 -10.52 -16.89 39.63
C PRO A 125 -9.77 -18.01 40.34
N PRO A 126 -8.89 -17.72 41.31
CA PRO A 126 -8.10 -18.75 41.96
C PRO A 126 -9.03 -19.87 42.42
N GLU A 127 -8.82 -21.04 41.83
CA GLU A 127 -9.56 -22.26 42.14
C GLU A 127 -9.43 -22.49 43.65
N GLU A 128 -10.55 -22.32 44.37
CA GLU A 128 -10.61 -22.54 45.80
C GLU A 128 -10.32 -24.02 46.04
N GLN A 129 -9.08 -24.32 46.42
CA GLN A 129 -8.65 -25.66 46.76
C GLN A 129 -9.57 -26.20 47.85
N PRO A 130 -10.19 -27.38 47.69
CA PRO A 130 -11.05 -27.92 48.72
C PRO A 130 -10.22 -28.13 49.98
N GLN A 131 -10.59 -27.42 51.05
CA GLN A 131 -9.99 -27.60 52.36
C GLN A 131 -10.15 -29.07 52.77
N SER A 132 -9.02 -29.75 52.97
CA SER A 132 -8.98 -31.11 53.46
C SER A 132 -9.63 -31.17 54.84
N PRO A 133 -10.62 -32.06 55.08
CA PRO A 133 -11.14 -32.23 56.42
C PRO A 133 -10.14 -33.02 57.28
N GLY A 134 -9.86 -32.48 58.47
CA GLY A 134 -9.52 -33.14 59.74
C GLY A 134 -8.51 -34.27 59.75
#